data_AF-A0A350YYI1-F1
#
_entry.id   AF-A0A350YYI1-F1
#
_cell.length_a   1.000
_cell.length_b   1.000
_cell.length_c   1.000
_cell.angle_alpha   90.00
_cell.angle_beta   90.00
_cell.angle_gamma   90.00
#
_symmetry.space_group_name_H-M   'P 1'
#
loop_
_entity.id
_entity.type
_entity.pdbx_description
1 polymer ?
#
loop_
_entity_poly.entity_id
_entity_poly.type
_entity_poly.pdbx_seq_one_letter_code
_entity_poly.pdbx_strand_id
1 'polypeptide(L)' 'AIQTILRREAYPNPYEALKELTRSNEAITRDTIARFIETLNVSESVKEELRKITPHNYTGIF' A
#
# COMPACT_ATOMS: atom_id res chain seq x y z
N ALA A 1 -1.16 -8.50 -0.20
CA ALA A 1 -0.25 -8.15 -1.31
C ALA A 1 0.66 -6.96 -1.00
N ILE A 2 0.12 -5.79 -0.60
CA ILE A 2 0.94 -4.57 -0.30
C ILE A 2 2.00 -4.84 0.79
N GLN A 3 1.62 -5.49 1.89
CA GLN A 3 2.55 -5.81 2.98
C GLN A 3 3.74 -6.67 2.51
N THR A 4 3.50 -7.61 1.59
CA THR A 4 4.53 -8.49 1.04
C THR A 4 5.52 -7.70 0.19
N ILE A 5 5.03 -6.80 -0.66
CA ILE A 5 5.87 -5.93 -1.49
C ILE A 5 6.68 -4.98 -0.60
N LEU A 6 6.04 -4.32 0.37
CA LEU A 6 6.76 -3.43 1.30
C LEU A 6 7.84 -4.18 2.10
N ARG A 7 7.57 -5.43 2.53
CA ARG A 7 8.60 -6.28 3.16
C ARG A 7 9.73 -6.66 2.20
N ARG A 8 9.39 -6.98 0.95
CA ARG A 8 10.37 -7.34 -0.11
C ARG A 8 11.31 -6.17 -0.42
N GLU A 9 10.78 -4.96 -0.45
CA GLU A 9 11.53 -3.72 -0.70
C GLU A 9 12.24 -3.18 0.56
N ALA A 10 12.26 -3.95 1.66
CA ALA A 10 12.84 -3.56 2.94
C ALA A 10 12.32 -2.20 3.45
N TYR A 11 11.07 -1.86 3.14
CA TYR A 11 10.47 -0.61 3.60
C TYR A 11 10.38 -0.61 5.14
N PRO A 12 10.79 0.48 5.82
CA PRO A 12 10.73 0.55 7.27
C PRO A 12 9.29 0.43 7.75
N ASN A 13 9.05 -0.50 8.68
CA ASN A 13 7.76 -0.70 9.35
C ASN A 13 6.53 -0.75 8.40
N PRO A 14 6.44 -1.76 7.51
CA PRO A 14 5.33 -1.88 6.55
C PRO A 14 3.96 -2.00 7.23
N TYR A 15 3.95 -2.48 8.47
CA TYR A 15 2.75 -2.56 9.31
C TYR A 15 2.29 -1.17 9.78
N GLU A 16 3.20 -0.26 10.11
CA GLU A 16 2.84 1.10 10.55
C GLU A 16 2.23 1.90 9.41
N ALA A 17 2.79 1.80 8.20
CA ALA A 17 2.25 2.48 7.02
C ALA A 17 0.81 1.99 6.71
N LEU A 18 0.57 0.67 6.78
CA LEU A 18 -0.79 0.12 6.64
C LEU A 18 -1.72 0.53 7.78
N LYS A 19 -1.18 0.69 8.99
CA LYS A 19 -1.93 1.18 10.15
C LYS A 19 -2.32 2.64 9.94
N GLU A 20 -1.45 3.50 9.41
CA GLU A 20 -1.81 4.87 9.07
C GLU A 20 -2.94 4.93 8.04
N LEU A 21 -2.89 4.08 7.01
CA LEU A 21 -3.95 3.99 5.99
C LEU A 21 -5.32 3.60 6.59
N THR A 22 -5.32 2.70 7.59
CA THR A 22 -6.54 2.20 8.24
C THR A 22 -7.00 3.05 9.44
N ARG A 23 -6.11 3.86 10.01
CA ARG A 23 -6.37 4.67 11.21
C ARG A 23 -7.22 5.91 10.91
N SER A 24 -7.21 6.39 9.67
CA SER A 24 -8.03 7.54 9.26
C SER A 24 -9.53 7.25 9.30
N ASN A 25 -9.97 6.00 9.52
CA ASN A 25 -11.39 5.59 9.51
C ASN A 25 -12.10 5.93 8.19
N GLU A 26 -11.34 6.35 7.18
CA GLU A 26 -11.80 6.62 5.83
C GLU A 26 -11.92 5.30 5.08
N ALA A 27 -12.92 5.23 4.20
CA ALA A 27 -13.06 4.11 3.29
C ALA A 27 -11.78 3.97 2.48
N ILE A 28 -11.20 2.76 2.45
CA ILE A 28 -10.04 2.46 1.61
C ILE A 28 -10.52 2.42 0.15
N THR A 29 -10.56 3.60 -0.46
CA THR A 29 -10.84 3.81 -1.86
C THR A 29 -9.55 3.81 -2.67
N ARG A 30 -9.68 3.70 -4.00
CA ARG A 30 -8.55 3.79 -4.93
C ARG A 30 -7.74 5.08 -4.73
N ASP A 31 -8.43 6.19 -4.45
CA ASP A 31 -7.80 7.50 -4.31
C ASP A 31 -6.94 7.58 -3.03
N THR A 32 -7.47 7.10 -1.91
CA THR A 32 -6.71 6.98 -0.65
C THR A 32 -5.48 6.08 -0.78
N ILE A 33 -5.59 4.94 -1.48
CA ILE A 33 -4.43 4.07 -1.74
C ILE A 33 -3.41 4.78 -2.65
N ALA A 34 -3.87 5.45 -3.72
CA ALA A 34 -2.98 6.17 -4.62
C ALA A 34 -2.21 7.26 -3.89
N ARG A 35 -2.89 8.09 -3.08
CA ARG A 35 -2.23 9.10 -2.24
C ARG A 35 -1.26 8.46 -1.25
N PHE A 36 -1.64 7.35 -0.63
CA PHE A 36 -0.76 6.63 0.28
C PHE A 36 0.52 6.14 -0.42
N ILE A 37 0.41 5.60 -1.64
CA ILE A 37 1.58 5.19 -2.43
C ILE A 37 2.47 6.39 -2.77
N GLU A 38 1.90 7.56 -3.05
CA GLU A 38 2.68 8.80 -3.25
C GLU A 38 3.46 9.20 -2.00
N THR A 39 2.92 8.96 -0.80
CA THR A 39 3.61 9.26 0.47
C THR A 39 4.73 8.28 0.80
N LEU A 40 4.77 7.11 0.15
CA LEU A 40 5.84 6.14 0.38
C LEU A 40 7.12 6.59 -0.32
N ASN A 41 8.20 6.69 0.45
CA ASN A 41 9.53 6.97 -0.07
C ASN A 41 10.19 5.69 -0.62
N VAL A 42 9.58 5.10 -1.64
CA VAL A 42 10.06 3.91 -2.37
C VAL A 42 10.45 4.27 -3.80
N SER A 43 11.17 3.37 -4.47
CA SER A 43 11.50 3.52 -5.89
C SER A 43 10.25 3.57 -6.77
N GLU A 44 10.33 4.28 -7.89
CA GLU A 44 9.20 4.42 -8.83
C GLU A 44 8.69 3.07 -9.36
N SER A 45 9.58 2.11 -9.58
CA SER A 45 9.19 0.74 -9.97
C SER A 45 8.26 0.09 -8.96
N VAL A 46 8.49 0.32 -7.67
CA VAL A 46 7.67 -0.20 -6.57
C VAL A 46 6.35 0.56 -6.50
N LYS A 47 6.37 1.88 -6.69
CA LYS A 47 5.12 2.68 -6.75
C LYS A 47 4.24 2.23 -7.90
N GLU A 48 4.79 1.93 -9.07
CA GLU A 48 4.04 1.37 -10.20
C GLU A 48 3.42 0.01 -9.88
N GLU A 49 4.17 -0.88 -9.22
CA GLU A 49 3.68 -2.19 -8.78
C GLU A 49 2.56 -2.06 -7.74
N LEU A 50 2.72 -1.14 -6.77
CA LEU A 50 1.71 -0.83 -5.76
C LEU A 50 0.47 -0.16 -6.36
N ARG A 51 0.60 0.73 -7.35
CA ARG A 51 -0.52 1.38 -8.05
C ARG A 51 -1.40 0.37 -8.81
N LYS A 52 -0.82 -0.76 -9.23
CA LYS A 52 -1.58 -1.88 -9.82
C LYS A 52 -2.42 -2.64 -8.77
N ILE A 53 -2.12 -2.47 -7.49
CA ILE A 53 -2.89 -3.10 -6.40
C ILE A 53 -4.11 -2.25 -6.10
N THR A 54 -5.26 -2.87 -6.21
CA THR A 54 -6.55 -2.25 -5.91
C THR A 54 -7.18 -2.93 -4.69
N PRO A 55 -8.18 -2.31 -4.03
CA PRO A 55 -8.91 -2.95 -2.93
C PRO A 55 -9.48 -4.32 -3.30
N HIS A 56 -9.84 -4.51 -4.58
CA HIS A 56 -10.34 -5.78 -5.12
C HIS A 56 -9.27 -6.87 -5.19
N ASN A 57 -8.01 -6.50 -5.49
CA ASN A 57 -6.86 -7.40 -5.49
C ASN A 57 -6.21 -7.53 -4.10
N TYR A 58 -6.72 -6.82 -3.09
CA TYR A 58 -6.19 -6.80 -1.72
C TYR A 58 -6.84 -7.84 -0.80
N THR A 59 -7.83 -8.59 -1.27
CA THR A 59 -8.57 -9.59 -0.46
C THR A 59 -7.71 -10.79 -0.02
N GLY A 60 -6.51 -10.96 -0.57
CA GLY A 60 -5.61 -12.04 -0.16
C GLY A 60 -6.12 -13.44 -0.51
N ILE A 61 -7.15 -13.55 -1.35
CA ILE A 61 -7.70 -14.82 -1.82
C ILE A 61 -6.98 -15.19 -3.11
N PHE A 62 -5.97 -16.04 -2.97
CA PHE A 62 -5.55 -17.02 -3.97
C PHE A 62 -5.98 -18.40 -3.48
#